data_AF-A0A2D8C6Y7-F1
#
_entry.id   AF-A0A2D8C6Y7-F1
#
_cell.length_a   1.000
_cell.length_b   1.000
_cell.length_c   1.000
_cell.angle_alpha   90.00
_cell.angle_beta   90.00
_cell.angle_gamma   90.00
#
_symmetry.space_group_name_H-M   'P 1'
#
loop_
_entity.id
_entity.type
_entity.pdbx_description
1 polymer ?
#
loop_
_entity_poly.entity_id
_entity_poly.type
_entity_poly.pdbx_seq_one_letter_code
_entity_poly.pdbx_strand_id
1 'polypeptide(L)'
;LLKKNGTYLSSELGHNWENPFLSLSTSFFSSKKVKFPIPLNVNKSLIQIEELLLEDKFKPLIDRVVSLEQLPEAYTYVGSGKKLGNVILSYLNKDFGLQ
;
A
#
# COMPACT_ATOMS: atom_id res chain seq x y z
N LEU A 1 4.96 -7.05 -10.90
CA LEU A 1 4.42 -6.81 -12.27
C LEU A 1 2.91 -7.07 -12.28
N LEU A 2 2.10 -6.19 -12.90
CA LEU A 2 0.64 -6.35 -12.94
C LEU A 2 0.21 -7.50 -13.87
N LYS A 3 -0.78 -8.29 -13.42
CA LYS A 3 -1.47 -9.29 -14.25
C LYS A 3 -2.34 -8.63 -15.33
N LYS A 4 -2.82 -9.40 -16.30
CA LYS A 4 -3.85 -8.94 -17.26
C LYS A 4 -5.06 -8.42 -16.48
N ASN A 5 -5.62 -7.27 -16.87
CA ASN A 5 -6.69 -6.58 -16.14
C ASN A 5 -6.31 -6.06 -14.74
N GLY A 6 -5.02 -6.07 -14.40
CA GLY A 6 -4.50 -5.53 -13.15
C GLY A 6 -4.65 -4.01 -13.07
N THR A 7 -4.96 -3.52 -11.88
CA THR A 7 -5.05 -2.08 -11.59
C THR A 7 -3.91 -1.68 -10.65
N TYR A 8 -3.20 -0.62 -11.00
CA TYR A 8 -2.28 0.10 -10.11
C TYR A 8 -2.99 1.32 -9.55
N LEU A 9 -2.89 1.52 -8.24
CA LEU A 9 -3.40 2.71 -7.55
C LEU A 9 -2.22 3.64 -7.27
N SER A 10 -2.33 4.89 -7.71
CA SER A 10 -1.32 5.92 -7.47
C SER A 10 -1.90 7.03 -6.61
N SER A 11 -1.17 7.43 -5.57
CA SER A 11 -1.43 8.65 -4.80
C SER A 11 -0.68 9.87 -5.37
N GLU A 12 0.31 9.64 -6.24
CA GLU A 12 1.19 10.67 -6.78
C GLU A 12 0.71 11.17 -8.15
N LEU A 13 0.21 12.41 -8.20
CA LEU A 13 -0.35 13.03 -9.41
C LEU A 13 0.71 13.31 -10.49
N GLY A 14 2.00 13.25 -10.16
CA GLY A 14 3.08 13.60 -11.06
C GLY A 14 3.35 15.11 -11.08
N HIS A 15 4.46 15.48 -11.70
CA HIS A 15 4.80 16.89 -11.87
C HIS A 15 3.68 17.57 -12.68
N ASN A 16 3.21 18.73 -12.22
CA ASN A 16 2.09 19.46 -12.83
C ASN A 16 0.81 18.63 -13.05
N TRP A 17 0.58 17.57 -12.25
CA TRP A 17 -0.60 16.69 -12.34
C TRP A 17 -0.76 15.97 -13.69
N GLU A 18 0.34 15.67 -14.37
CA GLU A 18 0.32 14.99 -15.66
C GLU A 18 -0.18 13.53 -15.60
N ASN A 19 0.07 12.81 -14.50
CA ASN A 19 -0.19 11.37 -14.44
C ASN A 19 -1.69 11.00 -14.54
N PRO A 20 -2.64 11.72 -13.93
CA PRO A 20 -4.07 11.52 -14.17
C PRO A 20 -4.44 11.55 -15.65
N PHE A 21 -3.92 12.52 -16.42
CA PHE A 21 -4.20 12.60 -17.86
C PHE A 21 -3.52 11.47 -18.63
N LEU A 22 -2.26 11.17 -18.32
CA LEU A 22 -1.53 10.05 -18.93
C LEU A 22 -2.20 8.70 -18.65
N SER A 23 -2.83 8.53 -17.48
CA SER A 23 -3.52 7.28 -17.11
C SER A 23 -4.72 6.95 -18.00
N LEU A 24 -5.35 7.95 -18.62
CA LEU A 24 -6.43 7.75 -19.56
C LEU A 24 -5.97 6.96 -20.79
N SER A 25 -4.73 7.17 -21.26
CA SER A 25 -4.17 6.41 -22.38
C SER A 25 -4.14 4.90 -22.11
N THR A 26 -3.78 4.50 -20.88
CA THR A 26 -3.78 3.08 -20.49
C THR A 26 -5.17 2.47 -20.49
N SER A 27 -6.22 3.27 -20.27
CA SER A 27 -7.60 2.79 -20.29
C SER A 27 -8.11 2.46 -21.70
N PHE A 28 -7.57 3.11 -22.72
CA PHE A 28 -7.96 2.88 -24.12
C PHE A 28 -7.08 1.82 -24.82
N PHE A 29 -5.79 1.75 -24.47
CA PHE A 29 -4.81 0.98 -25.24
C PHE A 29 -4.18 -0.18 -24.45
N SER A 30 -4.48 -0.35 -23.15
CA SER A 30 -3.87 -1.37 -22.31
C SER A 30 -4.91 -2.19 -21.53
N SER A 31 -4.58 -3.47 -21.31
CA SER A 31 -5.32 -4.29 -20.35
C SER A 31 -4.95 -3.98 -18.90
N LYS A 32 -3.94 -3.14 -18.64
CA LYS A 32 -3.54 -2.72 -17.30
C LYS A 32 -3.98 -1.28 -17.10
N LYS A 33 -4.52 -0.98 -15.92
CA LYS A 33 -5.09 0.33 -15.60
C LYS A 33 -4.32 1.01 -14.49
N VAL A 34 -4.23 2.33 -14.55
CA VAL A 34 -3.81 3.18 -13.43
C VAL A 34 -5.03 3.95 -12.93
N LYS A 35 -5.21 4.01 -11.60
CA LYS A 35 -6.29 4.76 -10.95
C LYS A 35 -5.74 5.69 -9.87
N PHE A 36 -6.40 6.83 -9.71
CA PHE A 36 -6.11 7.82 -8.68
C PHE A 36 -7.29 7.89 -7.72
N PRO A 37 -7.20 7.29 -6.52
CA PRO A 37 -8.29 7.30 -5.55
C PRO A 37 -8.42 8.67 -4.87
N ILE A 38 -9.66 9.09 -4.59
CA ILE A 38 -9.95 10.27 -3.78
C ILE A 38 -10.47 9.77 -2.41
N PRO A 39 -9.77 10.06 -1.29
CA PRO A 39 -10.14 9.53 0.03
C PRO A 39 -11.28 10.34 0.65
N LEU A 40 -12.51 10.15 0.16
CA LEU A 40 -13.68 10.93 0.58
C LEU A 40 -14.24 10.53 1.95
N ASN A 41 -14.07 9.28 2.40
CA ASN A 41 -14.59 8.80 3.67
C ASN A 41 -13.68 7.71 4.27
N VAL A 42 -12.77 8.14 5.14
CA VAL A 42 -11.77 7.24 5.76
C VAL A 42 -12.44 6.20 6.65
N ASN A 43 -13.44 6.57 7.45
CA ASN A 43 -14.12 5.63 8.35
C ASN A 43 -14.77 4.47 7.60
N LYS A 44 -15.47 4.77 6.50
CA LYS A 44 -16.07 3.74 5.65
C LYS A 44 -15.01 2.83 5.04
N SER A 45 -13.89 3.37 4.58
CA SER A 45 -12.78 2.57 4.05
C SER A 45 -12.17 1.66 5.10
N LEU A 46 -12.04 2.12 6.36
CA LEU A 46 -11.52 1.29 7.45
C LEU A 46 -12.42 0.09 7.74
N ILE A 47 -13.74 0.31 7.81
CA ILE A 47 -14.72 -0.78 8.00
C ILE A 47 -14.62 -1.80 6.85
N GLN A 48 -14.51 -1.33 5.60
CA GLN A 48 -14.35 -2.22 4.45
C GLN A 48 -13.04 -3.02 4.48
N ILE A 49 -11.93 -2.41 4.92
CA ILE A 49 -10.65 -3.11 5.04
C ILE A 49 -10.72 -4.15 6.17
N GLU A 50 -11.37 -3.83 7.29
CA GLU A 50 -11.59 -4.79 8.39
C GLU A 50 -12.36 -6.02 7.92
N GLU A 51 -13.48 -5.85 7.21
CA GLU A 51 -14.25 -6.95 6.63
C GLU A 51 -13.37 -7.83 5.72
N LEU A 52 -12.56 -7.21 4.84
CA LEU A 52 -11.68 -7.95 3.93
C LEU A 52 -10.55 -8.70 4.65
N LEU A 53 -10.05 -8.16 5.77
CA LEU A 53 -9.08 -8.83 6.63
C LEU A 53 -9.71 -10.04 7.32
N LEU A 54 -10.89 -9.87 7.91
CA LEU A 54 -11.62 -10.95 8.59
C LEU A 54 -12.04 -12.07 7.64
N GLU A 55 -12.34 -11.75 6.39
CA GLU A 55 -12.68 -12.71 5.34
C GLU A 55 -11.45 -13.31 4.62
N ASP A 56 -10.23 -12.99 5.04
CA ASP A 56 -8.97 -13.44 4.42
C ASP A 56 -8.81 -13.05 2.93
N LYS A 57 -9.63 -12.10 2.47
CA LYS A 57 -9.63 -11.59 1.08
C LYS A 57 -8.56 -10.52 0.86
N PHE A 58 -8.07 -9.91 1.93
CA PHE A 58 -6.95 -8.98 1.90
C PHE A 58 -5.84 -9.44 2.84
N LYS A 59 -4.65 -9.65 2.28
CA LYS A 59 -3.44 -9.96 3.05
C LYS A 59 -2.50 -8.77 2.98
N PRO A 60 -2.30 -8.01 4.08
CA PRO A 60 -1.38 -6.89 4.07
C PRO A 60 0.03 -7.41 3.83
N LEU A 61 0.78 -6.74 2.95
CA LEU A 61 2.19 -7.05 2.75
C LEU A 61 3.00 -6.45 3.89
N ILE A 62 3.32 -7.28 4.87
CA ILE A 62 4.17 -6.92 6.00
C ILE A 62 5.58 -7.33 5.64
N ASP A 63 6.48 -6.36 5.64
CA ASP A 63 7.89 -6.56 5.31
C ASP A 63 8.64 -7.08 6.52
N ARG A 64 8.52 -6.34 7.64
CA ARG A 64 9.26 -6.60 8.87
C ARG A 64 8.44 -6.15 10.07
N VAL A 65 8.63 -6.87 11.17
CA VAL A 65 8.27 -6.41 12.50
C VAL A 65 9.58 -6.10 13.23
N VAL A 66 9.70 -4.88 13.75
CA VAL A 66 10.93 -4.39 14.41
C VAL A 66 10.62 -4.01 15.85
N SER A 67 11.59 -4.17 16.74
CA SER A 67 11.48 -3.69 18.12
C SER A 67 11.86 -2.22 18.24
N LEU A 68 11.68 -1.63 19.42
CA LEU A 68 12.09 -0.25 19.70
C LEU A 68 13.60 -0.05 19.53
N GLU A 69 14.40 -1.05 19.88
CA GLU A 69 15.86 -1.01 19.75
C GLU A 69 16.32 -0.95 18.30
N GLN A 70 15.51 -1.45 17.36
CA GLN A 70 15.79 -1.51 15.92
C GLN A 70 15.23 -0.30 15.15
N LEU A 71 14.61 0.66 15.85
CA LEU A 71 13.92 1.78 15.23
C LEU A 71 14.84 2.67 14.36
N PRO A 72 16.09 2.99 14.76
CA PRO A 72 17.00 3.79 13.92
C PRO A 72 17.31 3.13 12.57
N GLU A 73 17.60 1.83 12.59
CA GLU A 73 17.90 1.05 11.38
C GLU A 73 16.65 0.88 10.52
N ALA A 74 15.50 0.62 11.14
CA ALA A 74 14.21 0.50 10.46
C ALA A 74 13.82 1.81 9.75
N TYR A 75 14.03 2.96 10.39
CA TYR A 75 13.80 4.27 9.79
C TYR A 75 14.69 4.50 8.56
N THR A 76 15.98 4.19 8.68
CA THR A 76 16.94 4.29 7.57
C THR A 76 16.55 3.36 6.41
N TYR A 77 16.12 2.14 6.72
CA TYR A 77 15.64 1.18 5.73
C TYR A 77 14.41 1.67 4.98
N VAL A 78 13.39 2.19 5.69
CA VAL A 78 12.19 2.77 5.07
C VAL A 78 12.56 3.96 4.18
N GLY A 79 13.41 4.86 4.66
CA GLY A 79 13.89 6.03 3.90
C GLY A 79 14.72 5.68 2.67
N SER A 80 15.33 4.49 2.62
CA SER A 80 16.08 4.02 1.45
C SER A 80 15.22 3.63 0.25
N GLY A 81 13.88 3.54 0.42
CA GLY A 81 12.96 3.10 -0.62
C GLY A 81 13.01 1.60 -0.94
N LYS A 82 13.79 0.81 -0.19
CA LYS A 82 13.97 -0.64 -0.38
C LYS A 82 12.90 -1.50 0.31
N LYS A 83 11.93 -0.89 1.00
CA LYS A 83 10.85 -1.62 1.64
C LYS A 83 9.94 -2.28 0.61
N LEU A 84 9.66 -3.55 0.79
CA LEU A 84 8.70 -4.31 -0.01
C LEU A 84 7.26 -4.07 0.46
N GLY A 85 7.07 -3.79 1.75
CA GLY A 85 5.76 -3.67 2.39
C GLY A 85 5.73 -2.65 3.54
N ASN A 86 4.86 -2.92 4.51
CA ASN A 86 4.77 -2.17 5.76
C ASN A 86 5.80 -2.69 6.76
N VAL A 87 6.51 -1.79 7.43
CA VAL A 87 7.38 -2.09 8.56
C VAL A 87 6.62 -1.74 9.83
N ILE A 88 6.40 -2.72 10.70
CA ILE A 88 5.60 -2.58 11.92
C ILE A 88 6.54 -2.45 13.10
N LEU A 89 6.34 -1.42 13.92
CA LEU A 89 6.99 -1.31 15.22
C LEU A 89 6.21 -2.10 16.26
N SER A 90 6.86 -3.09 16.87
CA SER A 90 6.36 -3.80 18.04
C SER A 90 6.85 -3.12 19.31
N TYR A 91 5.93 -2.53 20.09
CA TYR A 91 6.24 -1.76 21.30
C TYR A 91 5.64 -2.36 22.58
N LEU A 92 4.86 -3.42 22.45
CA LEU A 92 4.39 -4.27 23.53
C LEU A 92 4.88 -5.66 23.15
N ASN A 93 5.35 -6.48 24.09
CA ASN A 93 5.68 -7.90 23.86
C ASN A 93 4.43 -8.73 23.52
N LYS A 94 3.63 -8.29 22.55
CA LYS A 94 2.52 -8.98 21.93
C LYS A 94 3.03 -9.47 20.60
N ASP A 95 3.11 -10.79 20.47
CA ASP A 95 3.24 -11.41 19.17
C ASP A 95 2.03 -11.01 18.33
N PHE A 96 2.28 -10.34 17.20
CA PHE A 96 1.21 -9.88 16.30
C PHE A 96 0.53 -11.03 15.53
N GLY A 97 0.89 -12.29 15.80
CA GLY A 97 0.30 -13.47 15.15
C GLY A 97 0.46 -13.47 13.62
N LEU A 98 1.40 -12.68 13.10
CA LEU A 98 1.64 -12.54 11.66
C LEU A 98 2.48 -13.73 11.21
N GLN A 99 1.84 -14.67 10.51
CA GLN A 99 2.53 -15.71 9.74
C GLN A 99 3.07 -15.16 8.42
#